data_AF-A0A9P4HLW2-F1
#
_entry.id   AF-A0A9P4HLW2-F1
#
_cell.length_a   1.000
_cell.length_b   1.000
_cell.length_c   1.000
_cell.angle_alpha   90.00
_cell.angle_beta   90.00
_cell.angle_gamma   90.00
#
_symmetry.space_group_name_H-M   'P 1'
#
loop_
_entity.id
_entity.type
_entity.pdbx_description
1 polymer ?
#
loop_
_entity_poly.entity_id
_entity_poly.type
_entity_poly.pdbx_seq_one_letter_code
_entity_poly.pdbx_strand_id
1 'polypeptide(L)'
;MFHPLSPPCLTATQPPSTHLLPSDKHDQAALDHIASLPPTEWSSLMLTPPESPPSRSRNSPAIDCSDGLLSRLMDINWPTALPVAQVLLTLLNGSRETREGRGKVLVGATRRVLNESLEWDWVYYCLRHLVIGIVDREWAREAFEGGLRDLGKGVGEWGIGDVVW
;
A
#
# COMPACT_ATOMS: atom_id res chain seq x y z
N MET A 1 -48.84 17.28 -11.72
CA MET A 1 -47.92 17.45 -10.57
C MET A 1 -46.74 16.53 -10.81
N PHE A 2 -45.56 17.10 -11.10
CA PHE A 2 -44.33 16.35 -11.34
C PHE A 2 -43.61 16.13 -10.00
N HIS A 3 -43.37 14.88 -9.62
CA HIS A 3 -42.44 14.55 -8.54
C HIS A 3 -41.00 14.58 -9.08
N PRO A 4 -40.05 15.28 -8.43
CA PRO A 4 -38.65 15.17 -8.79
C PRO A 4 -38.09 13.81 -8.34
N LEU A 5 -37.50 13.08 -9.28
CA LEU A 5 -36.68 11.90 -9.03
C LEU A 5 -35.41 12.35 -8.29
N SER A 6 -35.25 11.92 -7.04
CA SER A 6 -33.97 12.06 -6.32
C SER A 6 -32.86 11.34 -7.09
N PRO A 7 -31.64 11.93 -7.18
CA PRO A 7 -30.50 11.28 -7.83
C PRO A 7 -30.04 10.03 -7.04
N PRO A 8 -29.36 9.07 -7.68
CA PRO A 8 -28.77 7.94 -6.97
C PRO A 8 -27.73 8.48 -5.99
N CYS A 9 -27.90 8.17 -4.70
CA CYS A 9 -26.92 8.42 -3.66
C CYS A 9 -25.58 7.80 -4.07
N LEU A 10 -24.65 8.65 -4.50
CA LEU A 10 -23.26 8.30 -4.71
C LEU A 10 -22.66 7.88 -3.37
N THR A 11 -22.17 6.63 -3.36
CA THR A 11 -21.12 6.11 -2.47
C THR A 11 -21.30 6.39 -0.98
N ALA A 12 -22.02 5.49 -0.31
CA ALA A 12 -21.77 5.24 1.10
C ALA A 12 -20.29 4.83 1.25
N THR A 13 -19.49 5.68 1.90
CA THR A 13 -18.15 5.34 2.36
C THR A 13 -18.29 4.18 3.33
N GLN A 14 -18.10 2.96 2.84
CA GLN A 14 -18.08 1.77 3.68
C GLN A 14 -16.91 1.93 4.66
N PRO A 15 -17.12 1.75 5.98
CA PRO A 15 -16.03 1.85 6.94
C PRO A 15 -14.92 0.86 6.54
N PRO A 16 -13.64 1.22 6.73
CA PRO A 16 -12.55 0.31 6.39
C PRO A 16 -12.75 -1.01 7.13
N SER A 17 -12.61 -2.14 6.43
CA SER A 17 -12.82 -3.47 6.98
C SER A 17 -11.66 -3.90 7.90
N THR A 18 -11.30 -3.06 8.87
CA THR A 18 -10.16 -3.22 9.78
C THR A 18 -10.20 -4.52 10.58
N HIS A 19 -11.38 -5.12 10.76
CA HIS A 19 -11.56 -6.45 11.38
C HIS A 19 -10.92 -7.60 10.58
N LEU A 20 -10.59 -7.38 9.30
CA LEU A 20 -9.92 -8.36 8.45
C LEU A 20 -8.40 -8.24 8.52
N LEU A 21 -7.86 -7.17 9.11
CA LEU A 21 -6.42 -7.04 9.31
C LEU A 21 -5.94 -8.05 10.35
N PRO A 22 -4.71 -8.60 10.20
CA PRO A 22 -4.07 -9.37 11.25
C PRO A 22 -4.12 -8.57 12.55
N SER A 23 -4.60 -9.17 13.63
CA SER A 23 -4.70 -8.48 14.92
C SER A 23 -3.34 -8.34 15.60
N ASP A 24 -2.43 -9.28 15.32
CA ASP A 24 -1.06 -9.30 15.85
C ASP A 24 -0.03 -9.79 14.81
N LYS A 25 1.26 -9.72 15.18
CA LYS A 25 2.39 -10.06 14.30
C LYS A 25 2.55 -11.56 13.97
N HIS A 26 1.74 -12.43 14.58
CA HIS A 26 1.70 -13.87 14.36
C HIS A 26 0.38 -14.36 13.74
N ASP A 27 -0.58 -13.46 13.47
CA ASP A 27 -1.92 -13.80 13.01
C ASP A 27 -1.93 -14.23 11.52
N GLN A 28 -1.44 -15.44 11.29
CA GLN A 28 -1.40 -16.07 9.97
C GLN A 28 -2.80 -16.43 9.46
N ALA A 29 -3.74 -16.70 10.35
CA ALA A 29 -5.12 -17.04 9.99
C ALA A 29 -5.84 -15.88 9.30
N ALA A 30 -5.65 -14.65 9.80
CA ALA A 30 -6.16 -13.46 9.12
C ALA A 30 -5.55 -13.28 7.72
N LEU A 31 -4.26 -13.61 7.55
CA LEU A 31 -3.61 -13.53 6.23
C LEU A 31 -4.11 -14.57 5.26
N ASP A 32 -4.28 -15.81 5.70
CA ASP A 32 -4.84 -16.88 4.87
C ASP A 32 -6.27 -16.51 4.45
N HIS A 33 -7.03 -15.89 5.37
CA HIS A 33 -8.33 -15.34 5.04
C HIS A 33 -8.26 -14.21 4.02
N ILE A 34 -7.43 -13.18 4.21
CA ILE A 34 -7.24 -12.09 3.24
C ILE A 34 -6.82 -12.60 1.86
N ALA A 35 -5.90 -13.56 1.82
CA ALA A 35 -5.43 -14.18 0.58
C ALA A 35 -6.56 -14.91 -0.16
N SER A 36 -7.56 -15.42 0.57
CA SER A 36 -8.76 -16.04 0.00
C SER A 36 -9.81 -15.02 -0.48
N LEU A 37 -9.73 -13.75 -0.06
CA LEU A 37 -10.70 -12.72 -0.43
C LEU A 37 -10.47 -12.22 -1.86
N PRO A 38 -11.56 -11.88 -2.59
CA PRO A 38 -11.42 -11.24 -3.88
C PRO A 38 -10.72 -9.89 -3.71
N PRO A 39 -9.88 -9.45 -4.67
CA PRO A 39 -9.03 -8.28 -4.44
C PRO A 39 -9.74 -6.95 -4.13
N THR A 40 -11.06 -6.88 -4.34
CA THR A 40 -11.95 -5.76 -4.03
C THR A 40 -12.00 -5.49 -2.55
N GLU A 41 -11.92 -6.55 -1.75
CA GLU A 41 -12.22 -6.50 -0.32
C GLU A 41 -11.02 -6.09 0.52
N TRP A 42 -9.80 -6.40 0.05
CA TRP A 42 -8.59 -6.04 0.79
C TRP A 42 -7.89 -4.78 0.29
N SER A 43 -8.38 -4.16 -0.79
CA SER A 43 -7.87 -2.85 -1.26
C SER A 43 -8.08 -1.73 -0.21
N SER A 44 -9.18 -1.82 0.55
CA SER A 44 -9.47 -0.93 1.70
C SER A 44 -8.58 -1.20 2.93
N LEU A 45 -7.82 -2.29 2.91
CA LEU A 45 -6.91 -2.70 3.97
C LEU A 45 -5.46 -2.25 3.71
N MET A 46 -5.16 -1.64 2.55
CA MET A 46 -3.79 -1.26 2.16
C MET A 46 -3.20 -0.15 3.02
N LEU A 47 -4.01 0.87 3.28
CA LEU A 47 -3.76 1.98 4.20
C LEU A 47 -5.14 2.46 4.63
N THR A 48 -5.41 2.56 5.93
CA THR A 48 -6.48 3.44 6.35
C THR A 48 -6.00 4.88 6.12
N PRO A 49 -6.76 5.72 5.41
CA PRO A 49 -6.48 7.14 5.46
C PRO A 49 -6.56 7.59 6.93
N PRO A 50 -5.70 8.52 7.39
CA PRO A 50 -5.82 9.04 8.74
C PRO A 50 -7.27 9.51 8.93
N GLU A 51 -7.91 9.04 9.99
CA GLU A 51 -9.33 9.29 10.31
C GLU A 51 -9.63 10.79 10.57
N SER A 52 -8.60 11.63 10.51
CA SER A 52 -8.68 13.08 10.64
C SER A 52 -7.79 13.75 9.60
N PRO A 53 -8.20 14.88 8.99
CA PRO A 53 -7.27 15.69 8.23
C PRO A 53 -6.08 16.00 9.14
N PRO A 54 -4.83 15.83 8.67
CA PRO A 54 -3.68 16.12 9.50
C PRO A 54 -3.81 17.58 9.94
N SER A 55 -4.02 17.79 11.24
CA SER A 55 -3.80 19.09 11.83
C SER A 55 -2.37 19.44 11.42
N ARG A 56 -2.22 20.50 10.63
CA ARG A 56 -0.97 20.87 9.96
C ARG A 56 0.11 21.24 11.00
N SER A 57 0.62 20.25 11.72
CA SER A 57 1.93 20.30 12.35
C SER A 57 2.92 20.02 11.23
N ARG A 58 3.80 20.98 10.96
CA ARG A 58 4.81 20.93 9.89
C ARG A 58 5.82 19.78 10.09
N ASN A 59 5.72 19.04 11.20
CA ASN A 59 6.68 18.02 11.64
C ASN A 59 6.04 16.64 11.88
N SER A 60 4.75 16.44 11.60
CA SER A 60 4.13 15.12 11.71
C SER A 60 4.21 14.39 10.37
N PRO A 61 4.63 13.11 10.33
CA PRO A 61 4.65 12.34 9.09
C PRO A 61 3.24 12.31 8.50
N ALA A 62 3.14 12.51 7.18
CA ALA A 62 1.86 12.55 6.47
C ALA A 62 1.18 11.16 6.38
N ILE A 63 1.90 10.10 6.76
CA ILE A 63 1.43 8.72 6.85
C ILE A 63 1.47 8.31 8.31
N ASP A 64 0.31 8.01 8.88
CA ASP A 64 0.25 7.32 10.16
C ASP A 64 0.57 5.85 9.88
N CYS A 65 1.68 5.36 10.43
CA CYS A 65 2.24 4.03 10.14
C CYS A 65 1.40 2.89 10.77
N SER A 66 0.30 3.25 11.43
CA SER A 66 -0.34 2.43 12.46
C SER A 66 -1.32 1.41 11.89
N ASP A 67 -1.84 1.60 10.68
CA ASP A 67 -3.01 0.84 10.24
C ASP A 67 -2.95 0.45 8.74
N GLY A 68 -3.11 -0.85 8.50
CA GLY A 68 -3.16 -1.46 7.17
C GLY A 68 -2.24 -2.67 7.01
N LEU A 69 -2.31 -3.33 5.86
CA LEU A 69 -1.41 -4.45 5.54
C LEU A 69 0.02 -3.96 5.31
N LEU A 70 0.20 -2.75 4.77
CA LEU A 70 1.54 -2.25 4.45
C LEU A 70 2.41 -2.00 5.68
N SER A 71 1.81 -1.69 6.84
CA SER A 71 2.53 -1.51 8.11
C SER A 71 3.14 -2.81 8.65
N ARG A 72 2.67 -3.97 8.19
CA ARG A 72 3.29 -5.26 8.52
C ARG A 72 4.69 -5.43 7.93
N LEU A 73 5.08 -4.56 6.99
CA LEU A 73 6.43 -4.49 6.45
C LEU A 73 7.35 -3.52 7.20
N MET A 74 6.93 -2.95 8.33
CA MET A 74 7.82 -2.12 9.15
C MET A 74 8.92 -2.93 9.84
N ASP A 75 8.65 -4.19 10.18
CA ASP A 75 9.61 -5.11 10.81
C ASP A 75 9.54 -6.48 10.14
N ILE A 76 10.56 -6.81 9.35
CA ILE A 76 10.64 -8.08 8.63
C ILE A 76 10.77 -9.30 9.56
N ASN A 77 11.12 -9.09 10.83
CA ASN A 77 11.21 -10.17 11.82
C ASN A 77 9.82 -10.62 12.30
N TRP A 78 8.75 -9.91 11.95
CA TRP A 78 7.40 -10.36 12.23
C TRP A 78 7.05 -11.55 11.33
N PRO A 79 6.56 -12.67 11.89
CA PRO A 79 6.20 -13.84 11.09
C PRO A 79 5.18 -13.55 9.98
N THR A 80 4.32 -12.55 10.16
CA THR A 80 3.34 -12.11 9.16
C THR A 80 3.92 -11.21 8.07
N ALA A 81 5.12 -10.62 8.22
CA ALA A 81 5.65 -9.63 7.29
C ALA A 81 5.87 -10.18 5.86
N LEU A 82 6.61 -11.29 5.75
CA LEU A 82 6.86 -11.93 4.45
C LEU A 82 5.58 -12.49 3.81
N PRO A 83 4.71 -13.22 4.54
CA PRO A 83 3.39 -13.60 4.03
C PRO A 83 2.57 -12.41 3.50
N VAL A 84 2.54 -11.28 4.23
CA VAL A 84 1.87 -10.06 3.76
C VAL A 84 2.49 -9.54 2.46
N ALA A 85 3.82 -9.48 2.37
CA ALA A 85 4.49 -9.07 1.14
C ALA A 85 4.07 -9.95 -0.05
N GLN A 86 3.96 -11.27 0.14
CA GLN A 86 3.53 -12.19 -0.92
C GLN A 86 2.08 -11.98 -1.34
N VAL A 87 1.19 -11.75 -0.38
CA VAL A 87 -0.20 -11.39 -0.67
C VAL A 87 -0.23 -10.11 -1.51
N LEU A 88 0.45 -9.05 -1.07
CA LEU A 88 0.55 -7.78 -1.80
C LEU A 88 1.14 -7.94 -3.21
N LEU A 89 2.19 -8.76 -3.37
CA LEU A 89 2.77 -9.07 -4.67
C LEU A 89 1.80 -9.77 -5.61
N THR A 90 0.85 -10.55 -5.11
CA THR A 90 -0.17 -11.19 -5.94
C THR A 90 -1.05 -10.17 -6.67
N LEU A 91 -1.27 -8.97 -6.09
CA LEU A 91 -1.94 -7.87 -6.80
C LEU A 91 -1.06 -7.25 -7.88
N LEU A 92 0.19 -6.97 -7.54
CA LEU A 92 1.12 -6.27 -8.41
C LEU A 92 1.52 -7.14 -9.60
N ASN A 93 1.58 -8.46 -9.40
CA ASN A 93 1.86 -9.46 -10.42
C ASN A 93 0.59 -10.06 -11.04
N GLY A 94 -0.59 -9.59 -10.65
CA GLY A 94 -1.87 -10.03 -11.18
C GLY A 94 -2.09 -9.64 -12.65
N SER A 95 -3.29 -9.92 -13.16
CA SER A 95 -3.71 -9.51 -14.50
C SER A 95 -3.65 -7.97 -14.66
N ARG A 96 -3.56 -7.50 -15.90
CA ARG A 96 -3.58 -6.05 -16.21
C ARG A 96 -4.77 -5.33 -15.57
N GLU A 97 -5.96 -5.94 -15.61
CA GLU A 97 -7.16 -5.41 -14.97
C GLU A 97 -6.99 -5.28 -13.44
N THR A 98 -6.39 -6.29 -12.80
CA THR A 98 -6.08 -6.26 -11.37
C THR A 98 -5.11 -5.13 -11.02
N ARG A 99 -4.07 -4.94 -11.84
CA ARG A 99 -3.08 -3.87 -11.67
C ARG A 99 -3.68 -2.49 -11.89
N GLU A 100 -4.43 -2.30 -12.96
CA GLU A 100 -5.01 -1.00 -13.35
C GLU A 100 -6.13 -0.53 -12.42
N GLY A 101 -6.85 -1.45 -11.78
CA GLY A 101 -7.83 -1.13 -10.75
C GLY A 101 -7.19 -0.99 -9.37
N ARG A 102 -6.70 -2.09 -8.80
CA ARG A 102 -6.38 -2.22 -7.37
C ARG A 102 -4.88 -2.14 -7.10
N GLY A 103 -4.06 -2.63 -8.03
CA GLY A 103 -2.61 -2.43 -7.99
C GLY A 103 -2.23 -0.95 -7.91
N LYS A 104 -2.97 -0.04 -8.58
CA LYS A 104 -2.76 1.41 -8.47
C LYS A 104 -2.91 1.96 -7.05
N VAL A 105 -3.83 1.42 -6.25
CA VAL A 105 -4.01 1.83 -4.84
C VAL A 105 -2.79 1.44 -4.02
N LEU A 106 -2.33 0.20 -4.17
CA LEU A 106 -1.12 -0.30 -3.51
C LEU A 106 0.15 0.44 -4.00
N VAL A 107 0.26 0.73 -5.29
CA VAL A 107 1.35 1.56 -5.85
C VAL A 107 1.33 2.95 -5.21
N GLY A 108 0.16 3.60 -5.12
CA GLY A 108 0.02 4.90 -4.50
C GLY A 108 0.41 4.89 -3.02
N ALA A 109 -0.08 3.90 -2.27
CA ALA A 109 0.27 3.67 -0.87
C ALA A 109 1.77 3.47 -0.66
N THR A 110 2.37 2.59 -1.45
CA THR A 110 3.80 2.28 -1.38
C THR A 110 4.63 3.50 -1.76
N ARG A 111 4.26 4.24 -2.81
CA ARG A 111 4.95 5.50 -3.19
C ARG A 111 4.94 6.55 -2.10
N ARG A 112 3.83 6.66 -1.35
CA ARG A 112 3.78 7.53 -0.18
C ARG A 112 4.80 7.08 0.87
N VAL A 113 4.83 5.78 1.21
CA VAL A 113 5.84 5.25 2.15
C VAL A 113 7.25 5.59 1.68
N LEU A 114 7.56 5.37 0.40
CA LEU A 114 8.88 5.69 -0.17
C LEU A 114 9.24 7.18 -0.06
N ASN A 115 8.27 8.09 -0.20
CA ASN A 115 8.54 9.52 -0.31
C ASN A 115 8.41 10.29 1.02
N GLU A 116 7.56 9.82 1.93
CA GLU A 116 7.10 10.60 3.09
C GLU A 116 7.43 9.91 4.43
N SER A 117 7.80 8.63 4.44
CA SER A 117 8.18 7.93 5.66
C SER A 117 9.57 8.34 6.15
N LEU A 118 9.69 8.53 7.47
CA LEU A 118 10.99 8.70 8.14
C LEU A 118 11.58 7.35 8.60
N GLU A 119 10.78 6.28 8.58
CA GLU A 119 11.16 4.93 8.96
C GLU A 119 11.88 4.24 7.79
N TRP A 120 13.20 4.39 7.74
CA TRP A 120 14.04 3.86 6.65
C TRP A 120 13.97 2.35 6.48
N ASP A 121 13.80 1.61 7.58
CA ASP A 121 13.59 0.16 7.53
C ASP A 121 12.31 -0.18 6.77
N TRP A 122 11.21 0.55 7.02
CA TRP A 122 9.95 0.36 6.31
C TRP A 122 10.06 0.68 4.82
N VAL A 123 10.75 1.78 4.48
CA VAL A 123 11.08 2.14 3.09
C VAL A 123 11.89 1.03 2.42
N TYR A 124 12.94 0.56 3.08
CA TYR A 124 13.81 -0.50 2.60
C TYR A 124 13.04 -1.82 2.37
N TYR A 125 12.23 -2.26 3.33
CA TYR A 125 11.47 -3.50 3.20
C TYR A 125 10.39 -3.40 2.12
N CYS A 126 9.74 -2.24 1.95
CA CYS A 126 8.83 -2.02 0.84
C CYS A 126 9.56 -2.11 -0.52
N LEU A 127 10.74 -1.51 -0.66
CA LEU A 127 11.56 -1.63 -1.87
C LEU A 127 11.94 -3.10 -2.13
N ARG A 128 12.51 -3.76 -1.12
CA ARG A 128 13.08 -5.10 -1.25
C ARG A 128 12.04 -6.18 -1.50
N HIS A 129 10.91 -6.11 -0.82
CA HIS A 129 9.92 -7.19 -0.81
C HIS A 129 8.67 -6.91 -1.63
N LEU A 130 8.38 -5.65 -1.99
CA LEU A 130 7.29 -5.32 -2.91
C LEU A 130 7.81 -4.86 -4.26
N VAL A 131 8.55 -3.76 -4.34
CA VAL A 131 8.92 -3.15 -5.64
C VAL A 131 9.83 -4.07 -6.44
N ILE A 132 10.88 -4.60 -5.82
CA ILE A 132 11.79 -5.55 -6.46
C ILE A 132 11.11 -6.90 -6.73
N GLY A 133 10.04 -7.25 -6.01
CA GLY A 133 9.29 -8.48 -6.22
C GLY A 133 8.34 -8.47 -7.42
N ILE A 134 8.17 -7.34 -8.11
CA ILE A 134 7.32 -7.24 -9.29
C ILE A 134 7.99 -7.91 -10.49
N VAL A 135 7.27 -8.81 -11.16
CA VAL A 135 7.76 -9.58 -12.31
C VAL A 135 7.84 -8.72 -13.57
N ASP A 136 6.81 -7.90 -13.81
CA ASP A 136 6.75 -6.98 -14.94
C ASP A 136 7.55 -5.72 -14.64
N ARG A 137 8.82 -5.70 -15.09
CA ARG A 137 9.77 -4.62 -14.81
C ARG A 137 9.44 -3.31 -15.51
N GLU A 138 8.88 -3.38 -16.72
CA GLU A 138 8.48 -2.17 -17.45
C GLU A 138 7.31 -1.49 -16.74
N TRP A 139 6.28 -2.26 -16.39
CA TRP A 139 5.15 -1.73 -15.64
C TRP A 139 5.58 -1.23 -14.26
N ALA A 140 6.43 -1.97 -13.54
CA ALA A 140 6.94 -1.55 -12.25
C ALA A 140 7.70 -0.21 -12.37
N ARG A 141 8.49 -0.04 -13.42
CA ARG A 141 9.20 1.23 -13.70
C ARG A 141 8.22 2.36 -13.87
N GLU A 142 7.25 2.21 -14.77
CA GLU A 142 6.22 3.25 -14.99
C GLU A 142 5.43 3.57 -13.71
N ALA A 143 5.08 2.54 -12.92
CA ALA A 143 4.29 2.68 -11.72
C ALA A 143 5.05 3.39 -10.58
N PHE A 144 6.34 3.10 -10.40
CA PHE A 144 7.14 3.53 -9.25
C PHE A 144 8.22 4.57 -9.55
N GLU A 145 8.51 4.88 -10.81
CA GLU A 145 9.59 5.81 -11.21
C GLU A 145 9.54 7.12 -10.45
N GLY A 146 8.36 7.74 -10.34
CA GLY A 146 8.22 9.01 -9.62
C GLY A 146 8.63 8.92 -8.15
N GLY A 147 8.24 7.84 -7.46
CA GLY A 147 8.61 7.63 -6.05
C GLY A 147 10.10 7.34 -5.89
N LEU A 148 10.66 6.46 -6.73
CA LEU A 148 12.08 6.11 -6.68
C LEU A 148 13.00 7.29 -7.04
N ARG A 149 12.57 8.14 -7.98
CA ARG A 149 13.30 9.35 -8.36
C ARG A 149 13.32 10.37 -7.23
N ASP A 150 12.20 10.56 -6.55
CA ASP A 150 12.12 11.50 -5.43
C ASP A 150 12.90 10.98 -4.21
N LEU A 151 12.83 9.66 -3.95
CA LEU A 151 13.67 9.00 -2.96
C LEU A 151 15.16 9.19 -3.26
N GLY A 152 15.59 8.96 -4.52
CA GLY A 152 16.98 9.14 -4.94
C GLY A 152 17.50 10.58 -4.80
N LYS A 153 16.64 11.60 -4.96
CA LYS A 153 17.01 13.00 -4.69
C LYS A 153 17.19 13.27 -3.19
N GLY A 154 16.39 12.63 -2.34
CA GLY A 154 16.44 12.79 -0.88
C GLY A 154 17.63 12.09 -0.22
N VAL A 155 18.11 10.98 -0.80
CA VAL A 155 19.18 10.13 -0.23
C VAL A 155 20.58 10.55 -0.69
N GLY A 156 20.70 11.44 -1.68
CA GLY A 156 21.96 11.67 -2.39
C GLY A 156 22.29 10.51 -3.33
N GLU A 157 23.31 10.66 -4.18
CA GLU A 157 23.70 9.80 -5.32
C GLU A 157 23.96 8.30 -5.00
N TRP A 158 22.97 7.57 -4.49
CA TRP A 158 23.07 6.15 -4.15
C TRP A 158 22.59 5.22 -5.27
N GLY A 159 22.42 5.74 -6.49
CA GLY A 159 22.11 4.89 -7.66
C GLY A 159 20.85 4.03 -7.48
N ILE A 160 19.88 4.43 -6.64
CA ILE A 160 18.67 3.64 -6.35
C ILE A 160 17.92 3.29 -7.64
N GLY A 161 17.96 4.17 -8.65
CA GLY A 161 17.41 3.90 -9.98
C GLY A 161 18.08 2.73 -10.71
N ASP A 162 19.39 2.53 -10.55
CA ASP A 162 20.14 1.43 -11.18
C ASP A 162 20.08 0.13 -10.37
N VAL A 163 19.79 0.21 -9.06
CA VAL A 163 19.67 -0.96 -8.18
C VAL A 163 18.30 -1.64 -8.30
N VAL A 164 17.27 -0.88 -8.70
CA VAL A 164 15.89 -1.38 -8.76
C VAL A 164 15.51 -1.95 -10.13
N TRP A 165 16.23 -1.59 -11.21
CA TRP A 165 15.88 -1.98 -12.59
C TRP A 165 16.93 -2.86 -13.27
#